data_AF-A0A0C1K582-F1
#
_entry.id   AF-A0A0C1K582-F1
#
_cell.length_a   1.000
_cell.length_b   1.000
_cell.length_c   1.000
_cell.angle_alpha   90.00
_cell.angle_beta   90.00
_cell.angle_gamma   90.00
#
_symmetry.space_group_name_H-M   'P 1'
#
loop_
_entity.id
_entity.type
_entity.pdbx_description
1 polymer ?
#
loop_
_entity_poly.entity_id
_entity_poly.type
_entity_poly.pdbx_seq_one_letter_code
_entity_poly.pdbx_strand_id
1 'polypeptide(L)'
;MERGFAKQNFLESYKLAPWLGTKRAQDLPNWPLVNQLLSKNQLSYLNYLLTLELIKGQWINQNLVLFICHLLMAAQEGHLCVEIRNQTLFPTVKQLWMNEAAAPLSNEELENLTHSILQGSENIPVNFVTAMGSLETSVYPNTPICMHKGNFYLQKHWV
;
A
#
# COMPACT_ATOMS: atom_id res chain seq x y z
N MET A 1 3.94 -23.71 19.61
CA MET A 1 4.04 -22.40 20.29
C MET A 1 2.65 -22.01 20.75
N GLU A 2 2.41 -22.08 22.07
CA GLU A 2 1.16 -21.62 22.67
C GLU A 2 1.05 -20.09 22.52
N ARG A 3 -0.08 -19.63 21.99
CA ARG A 3 -0.32 -18.19 21.83
C ARG A 3 -0.61 -17.62 23.22
N GLY A 4 0.06 -16.52 23.58
CA GLY A 4 -0.14 -15.88 24.89
C GLY A 4 -1.59 -15.42 25.10
N PHE A 5 -2.09 -15.57 26.33
CA PHE A 5 -3.46 -15.27 26.75
C PHE A 5 -3.98 -13.90 26.29
N ALA A 6 -3.13 -12.87 26.30
CA ALA A 6 -3.50 -11.54 25.83
C ALA A 6 -3.82 -11.51 24.32
N LYS A 7 -3.04 -12.22 23.50
CA LYS A 7 -3.26 -12.36 22.05
C LYS A 7 -4.51 -13.18 21.76
N GLN A 8 -4.79 -14.17 22.60
CA GLN A 8 -5.97 -15.01 22.49
C GLN A 8 -7.24 -14.23 22.84
N ASN A 9 -7.26 -13.56 24.00
CA ASN A 9 -8.35 -12.67 24.41
C ASN A 9 -8.59 -11.52 23.40
N PHE A 10 -7.52 -10.97 22.82
CA PHE A 10 -7.63 -9.93 21.80
C PHE A 10 -8.30 -10.45 20.53
N LEU A 11 -7.90 -11.60 20.01
CA LEU A 11 -8.52 -12.21 18.81
C LEU A 11 -9.96 -12.69 19.08
N GLU A 12 -10.24 -13.17 20.29
CA GLU A 12 -11.57 -13.63 20.71
C GLU A 12 -12.56 -12.47 20.91
N SER A 13 -12.10 -11.39 21.55
CA SER A 13 -12.94 -10.21 21.85
C SER A 13 -13.05 -9.26 20.67
N TYR A 14 -11.98 -9.15 19.89
CA TYR A 14 -11.85 -8.24 18.76
C TYR A 14 -11.43 -9.07 17.55
N LYS A 15 -12.40 -9.71 16.89
CA LYS A 15 -12.20 -10.46 15.63
C LYS A 15 -11.45 -9.65 14.56
N LEU A 16 -11.36 -8.33 14.72
CA LEU A 16 -10.53 -7.36 13.99
C LEU A 16 -9.91 -6.39 15.00
N ALA A 17 -8.74 -5.82 14.69
CA ALA A 17 -8.07 -4.88 15.58
C ALA A 17 -8.95 -3.64 15.90
N PRO A 18 -8.99 -3.15 17.15
CA PRO A 18 -9.92 -2.09 17.60
C PRO A 18 -9.86 -0.78 16.80
N TRP A 19 -8.73 -0.46 16.18
CA TRP A 19 -8.53 0.76 15.40
C TRP A 19 -9.11 0.70 13.97
N LEU A 20 -9.56 -0.46 13.50
CA LEU A 20 -10.19 -0.62 12.19
C LEU A 20 -11.59 0.02 12.08
N GLY A 21 -12.11 0.56 13.18
CA GLY A 21 -13.52 0.91 13.28
C GLY A 21 -14.38 -0.35 13.19
N THR A 22 -15.64 -0.22 13.58
CA THR A 22 -16.64 -1.31 13.55
C THR A 22 -17.08 -1.67 12.13
N LYS A 23 -16.17 -1.72 11.15
CA LYS A 23 -16.46 -2.26 9.83
C LYS A 23 -16.35 -3.78 9.92
N ARG A 24 -17.47 -4.46 9.70
CA ARG A 24 -17.46 -5.92 9.59
C ARG A 24 -16.61 -6.27 8.37
N ALA A 25 -16.03 -7.48 8.31
CA ALA A 25 -15.32 -7.94 7.11
C ALA A 25 -16.17 -7.83 5.82
N GLN A 26 -17.49 -7.77 5.97
CA GLN A 26 -18.51 -7.59 4.93
C GLN A 26 -18.51 -6.17 4.32
N ASP A 27 -17.96 -5.17 5.02
CA ASP A 27 -17.89 -3.77 4.61
C ASP A 27 -16.55 -3.42 3.90
N LEU A 28 -15.64 -4.39 3.79
CA LEU A 28 -14.37 -4.21 3.09
C LEU A 28 -14.59 -4.35 1.58
N PRO A 29 -13.97 -3.48 0.75
CA PRO A 29 -14.03 -3.62 -0.70
C PRO A 29 -13.49 -4.98 -1.15
N ASN A 30 -14.19 -5.62 -2.08
CA ASN A 30 -13.69 -6.85 -2.69
C ASN A 30 -12.64 -6.53 -3.75
N TRP A 31 -11.37 -6.72 -3.41
CA TRP A 31 -10.23 -6.56 -4.30
C TRP A 31 -9.52 -7.91 -4.48
N PRO A 32 -9.84 -8.67 -5.54
CA PRO A 32 -9.35 -10.04 -5.72
C PRO A 32 -7.83 -10.18 -5.63
N LEU A 33 -7.06 -9.28 -6.27
CA LEU A 33 -5.59 -9.38 -6.28
C LEU A 33 -5.00 -9.05 -4.90
N VAL A 34 -5.55 -8.06 -4.20
CA VAL A 34 -5.13 -7.72 -2.83
C VAL A 34 -5.42 -8.89 -1.89
N ASN A 35 -6.61 -9.49 -1.98
CA ASN A 35 -7.01 -10.65 -1.19
C ASN A 35 -6.12 -11.88 -1.48
N GLN A 36 -5.74 -12.09 -2.74
CA GLN A 36 -4.78 -13.12 -3.13
C GLN A 36 -3.39 -12.86 -2.52
N LEU A 37 -2.87 -11.63 -2.58
CA LEU A 37 -1.57 -11.28 -2.02
C LEU A 37 -1.54 -11.39 -0.49
N LEU A 38 -2.64 -11.03 0.19
CA LEU A 38 -2.81 -11.23 1.63
C LEU A 38 -2.84 -12.72 2.00
N SER A 39 -3.61 -13.54 1.27
CA SER A 39 -3.72 -14.98 1.56
C SER A 39 -2.41 -15.74 1.30
N LYS A 40 -1.61 -15.28 0.34
CA LYS A 40 -0.26 -15.79 0.07
C LYS A 40 0.83 -15.23 1.01
N ASN A 41 0.49 -14.37 1.98
CA ASN A 41 1.44 -13.65 2.84
C ASN A 41 2.50 -12.82 2.06
N GLN A 42 2.15 -12.39 0.84
CA GLN A 42 3.00 -11.48 0.04
C GLN A 42 2.74 -10.01 0.42
N LEU A 43 1.53 -9.69 0.86
CA LEU A 43 1.20 -8.41 1.44
C LEU A 43 1.04 -8.57 2.96
N SER A 44 1.79 -7.78 3.74
CA SER A 44 1.55 -7.71 5.18
C SER A 44 0.18 -7.12 5.46
N TYR A 45 -0.55 -7.73 6.41
CA TYR A 45 -1.82 -7.19 6.87
C TYR A 45 -1.68 -5.76 7.42
N LEU A 46 -0.54 -5.43 8.04
CA LEU A 46 -0.28 -4.06 8.53
C LEU A 46 -0.26 -3.05 7.38
N ASN A 47 0.43 -3.36 6.28
CA ASN A 47 0.50 -2.48 5.11
C ASN A 47 -0.89 -2.28 4.49
N TYR A 48 -1.68 -3.35 4.43
CA TYR A 48 -3.07 -3.25 4.00
C TYR A 48 -3.90 -2.34 4.90
N LEU A 49 -3.76 -2.44 6.23
CA LEU A 49 -4.49 -1.58 7.17
C LEU A 49 -4.08 -0.11 7.08
N LEU A 50 -2.78 0.17 6.96
CA LEU A 50 -2.28 1.53 6.79
C LEU A 50 -2.84 2.14 5.50
N THR A 51 -2.84 1.38 4.41
CA THR A 51 -3.46 1.81 3.14
C THR A 51 -4.95 2.09 3.31
N LEU A 52 -5.70 1.24 4.02
CA LEU A 52 -7.13 1.45 4.27
C LEU A 52 -7.41 2.72 5.08
N GLU A 53 -6.59 3.02 6.09
CA GLU A 53 -6.74 4.26 6.87
C GLU A 53 -6.38 5.49 6.03
N LEU A 54 -5.34 5.39 5.20
CA LEU A 54 -4.91 6.47 4.29
C LEU A 54 -5.99 6.81 3.25
N ILE A 55 -6.76 5.82 2.79
CA ILE A 55 -7.84 6.01 1.80
C ILE A 55 -9.24 6.18 2.39
N LYS A 56 -9.34 6.28 3.72
CA LYS A 56 -10.61 6.26 4.44
C LYS A 56 -11.59 7.32 3.94
N GLY A 57 -12.84 6.90 3.72
CA GLY A 57 -13.91 7.77 3.26
C GLY A 57 -13.90 8.03 1.74
N GLN A 58 -13.03 7.35 0.98
CA GLN A 58 -12.93 7.51 -0.46
C GLN A 58 -13.22 6.22 -1.21
N TRP A 59 -13.83 6.33 -2.39
CA TRP A 59 -14.05 5.21 -3.29
C TRP A 59 -12.83 5.03 -4.19
N ILE A 60 -12.06 3.97 -3.94
CA ILE A 60 -10.76 3.74 -4.56
C ILE A 60 -10.71 2.37 -5.22
N ASN A 61 -10.02 2.29 -6.36
CA ASN A 61 -9.82 1.05 -7.10
C ASN A 61 -8.68 0.21 -6.50
N GLN A 62 -8.65 -1.08 -6.84
CA GLN A 62 -7.61 -2.00 -6.38
C GLN A 62 -6.20 -1.56 -6.78
N ASN A 63 -6.05 -0.97 -7.96
CA ASN A 63 -4.75 -0.60 -8.52
C ASN A 63 -4.05 0.47 -7.68
N LEU A 64 -4.79 1.49 -7.23
CA LEU A 64 -4.25 2.52 -6.34
C LEU A 64 -3.87 1.95 -4.98
N VAL A 65 -4.66 1.00 -4.45
CA VAL A 65 -4.35 0.31 -3.19
C VAL A 65 -3.00 -0.42 -3.31
N LEU A 66 -2.79 -1.14 -4.41
CA LEU A 66 -1.53 -1.83 -4.68
C LEU A 66 -0.37 -0.86 -4.82
N PHE A 67 -0.58 0.29 -5.47
CA PHE A 67 0.43 1.34 -5.57
C PHE A 67 0.80 1.93 -4.20
N ILE A 68 -0.17 2.23 -3.34
CA ILE A 68 0.08 2.73 -1.98
C ILE A 68 0.81 1.67 -1.14
N CYS A 69 0.38 0.41 -1.21
CA CYS A 69 1.09 -0.69 -0.56
C CYS A 69 2.55 -0.79 -1.05
N HIS A 70 2.78 -0.63 -2.35
CA HIS A 70 4.12 -0.63 -2.92
C HIS A 70 4.98 0.54 -2.39
N LEU A 71 4.41 1.75 -2.27
CA LEU A 71 5.07 2.90 -1.63
C LEU A 71 5.44 2.63 -0.16
N LEU A 72 4.52 2.04 0.62
CA LEU A 72 4.76 1.70 2.02
C LEU A 72 5.88 0.66 2.16
N MET A 73 5.87 -0.37 1.31
CA MET A 73 6.91 -1.40 1.29
C MET A 73 8.26 -0.81 0.90
N ALA A 74 8.31 0.07 -0.10
CA ALA A 74 9.53 0.77 -0.49
C ALA A 74 10.11 1.57 0.69
N ALA A 75 9.26 2.31 1.40
CA ALA A 75 9.66 3.07 2.58
C ALA A 75 10.18 2.19 3.72
N GLN A 76 9.55 1.03 3.95
CA GLN A 76 9.98 0.05 4.96
C GLN A 76 11.37 -0.53 4.66
N GLU A 77 11.69 -0.72 3.38
CA GLU A 77 13.01 -1.17 2.92
C GLU A 77 14.03 -0.02 2.78
N GLY A 78 13.70 1.18 3.27
CA GLY A 78 14.60 2.33 3.32
C GLY A 78 14.70 3.12 2.01
N HIS A 79 13.84 2.85 1.02
CA HIS A 79 13.75 3.67 -0.17
C HIS A 79 12.97 4.95 0.10
N LEU A 80 13.56 6.09 -0.27
CA LEU A 80 12.94 7.41 -0.06
C LEU A 80 11.73 7.65 -0.97
N CYS A 81 11.73 7.05 -2.16
CA CYS A 81 10.66 7.21 -3.13
C CYS A 81 10.53 5.98 -4.03
N VAL A 82 9.39 5.89 -4.70
CA VAL A 82 9.17 5.01 -5.85
C VAL A 82 9.29 5.86 -7.10
N GLU A 83 10.23 5.54 -7.97
CA GLU A 83 10.45 6.18 -9.26
C GLU A 83 9.68 5.43 -10.34
N ILE A 84 8.93 6.15 -11.18
CA ILE A 84 8.25 5.61 -12.35
C ILE A 84 8.72 6.39 -13.57
N ARG A 85 9.39 5.69 -14.49
CA ARG A 85 9.86 6.24 -15.77
C ARG A 85 9.69 5.20 -16.86
N ASN A 86 9.18 5.61 -18.02
CA ASN A 86 9.02 4.75 -19.19
C ASN A 86 8.33 3.42 -18.89
N GLN A 87 7.24 3.42 -18.11
CA GLN A 87 6.51 2.22 -17.68
C GLN A 87 7.34 1.21 -16.87
N THR A 88 8.45 1.66 -16.29
CA THR A 88 9.25 0.90 -15.33
C THR A 88 9.15 1.57 -13.97
N LEU A 89 9.09 0.76 -12.92
CA LEU A 89 9.01 1.24 -11.55
C LEU A 89 10.21 0.74 -10.73
N PHE A 90 10.78 1.61 -9.93
CA PHE A 90 11.85 1.32 -8.98
C PHE A 90 11.46 1.80 -7.59
N PRO A 91 11.61 0.99 -6.52
CA PRO A 91 12.11 -0.38 -6.52
C PRO A 91 11.16 -1.32 -7.27
N THR A 92 11.69 -2.33 -7.95
CA THR A 92 10.85 -3.23 -8.75
C THR A 92 9.92 -4.07 -7.88
N VAL A 93 8.82 -4.55 -8.46
CA VAL A 93 7.92 -5.50 -7.77
C VAL A 93 8.69 -6.72 -7.28
N LYS A 94 9.62 -7.24 -8.09
CA LYS A 94 10.46 -8.37 -7.73
C LYS A 94 11.30 -8.12 -6.48
N GLN A 95 11.79 -6.88 -6.28
CA GLN A 95 12.62 -6.53 -5.12
C GLN A 95 11.80 -6.45 -3.83
N LEU A 96 10.58 -5.90 -3.87
CA LEU A 96 9.79 -5.67 -2.66
C LEU A 96 8.79 -6.78 -2.34
N TRP A 97 8.25 -7.46 -3.36
CA TRP A 97 7.14 -8.40 -3.21
C TRP A 97 7.57 -9.87 -3.30
N MET A 98 8.87 -10.15 -3.41
CA MET A 98 9.39 -11.50 -3.26
C MET A 98 9.76 -11.74 -1.80
N ASN A 99 8.84 -12.30 -1.03
CA ASN A 99 9.12 -12.76 0.32
C ASN A 99 9.64 -14.22 0.29
N GLU A 100 10.87 -14.45 0.74
CA GLU A 100 11.49 -15.78 0.81
C GLU A 100 10.73 -16.76 1.72
N ALA A 101 10.01 -16.25 2.72
CA ALA A 101 9.20 -17.06 3.63
C ALA A 101 7.80 -17.42 3.08
N ALA A 102 7.40 -16.82 1.95
CA ALA A 102 6.11 -17.04 1.31
C ALA A 102 6.28 -17.82 -0.01
N ALA A 103 5.18 -18.39 -0.51
CA ALA A 103 5.19 -19.03 -1.83
C ALA A 103 5.47 -17.97 -2.90
N PRO A 104 6.58 -18.07 -3.65
CA PRO A 104 7.00 -17.02 -4.58
C PRO A 104 5.95 -16.81 -5.68
N LEU A 105 5.79 -15.56 -6.09
CA LEU A 105 4.94 -15.20 -7.22
C LEU A 105 5.53 -15.73 -8.53
N SER A 106 4.69 -16.22 -9.43
CA SER A 106 5.12 -16.55 -10.79
C SER A 106 5.50 -15.29 -11.57
N ASN A 107 6.21 -15.44 -12.69
CA ASN A 107 6.55 -14.30 -13.55
C ASN A 107 5.30 -13.57 -14.06
N GLU A 108 4.25 -14.32 -14.42
CA GLU A 108 2.97 -13.76 -14.84
C GLU A 108 2.31 -12.96 -13.71
N GLU A 109 2.35 -13.46 -12.47
CA GLU A 109 1.83 -12.73 -11.30
C GLU A 109 2.62 -11.45 -11.05
N LEU A 110 3.95 -11.49 -11.20
CA LEU A 110 4.81 -10.31 -11.06
C LEU A 110 4.52 -9.26 -12.14
N GLU A 111 4.32 -9.66 -13.39
CA GLU A 111 3.94 -8.78 -14.49
C GLU A 111 2.57 -8.15 -14.27
N ASN A 112 1.57 -8.96 -13.90
CA ASN A 112 0.22 -8.49 -13.58
C ASN A 112 0.21 -7.50 -12.41
N LEU A 113 1.02 -7.76 -11.37
CA LEU A 113 1.17 -6.86 -10.23
C LEU A 113 1.88 -5.57 -10.62
N THR A 114 2.94 -5.65 -11.42
CA THR A 114 3.65 -4.48 -11.97
C THR A 114 2.70 -3.60 -12.76
N HIS A 115 1.91 -4.20 -13.67
CA HIS A 115 0.93 -3.49 -14.45
C HIS A 115 -0.14 -2.83 -13.59
N SER A 116 -0.66 -3.53 -12.58
CA SER A 116 -1.67 -3.00 -11.66
C SER A 116 -1.15 -1.81 -10.86
N ILE A 117 0.11 -1.86 -10.41
CA ILE A 117 0.78 -0.77 -9.67
C ILE A 117 0.98 0.46 -10.57
N LEU A 118 1.45 0.25 -11.80
CA LEU A 118 1.62 1.34 -12.78
C LEU A 118 0.28 2.01 -13.08
N GLN A 119 -0.77 1.23 -13.37
CA GLN A 119 -2.12 1.77 -13.56
C GLN A 119 -2.63 2.53 -12.33
N GLY A 120 -2.29 2.07 -11.13
CA GLY A 120 -2.60 2.76 -9.88
C GLY A 120 -1.93 4.12 -9.79
N SER A 121 -0.67 4.21 -10.21
CA SER A 121 0.11 5.45 -10.22
C SER A 121 -0.35 6.48 -11.27
N GLU A 122 -0.89 6.01 -12.39
CA GLU A 122 -1.42 6.88 -13.45
C GLU A 122 -2.79 7.47 -13.09
N ASN A 123 -3.57 6.75 -12.29
CA ASN A 123 -4.94 7.10 -11.95
C ASN A 123 -5.09 7.54 -10.49
N ILE A 124 -4.05 8.15 -9.92
CA ILE A 124 -4.10 8.68 -8.55
C ILE A 124 -5.08 9.87 -8.53
N PRO A 125 -6.11 9.86 -7.67
CA PRO A 125 -7.01 10.99 -7.55
C PRO A 125 -6.27 12.25 -7.06
N VAL A 126 -6.66 13.42 -7.56
CA VAL A 126 -5.96 14.70 -7.31
C VAL A 126 -5.86 15.04 -5.82
N ASN A 127 -6.81 14.59 -5.01
CA ASN A 127 -6.81 14.79 -3.56
C ASN A 127 -5.86 13.85 -2.79
N PHE A 128 -5.22 12.88 -3.45
CA PHE A 128 -4.18 12.02 -2.86
C PHE A 128 -2.76 12.48 -3.16
N VAL A 129 -2.56 13.25 -4.23
CA VAL A 129 -1.23 13.58 -4.72
C VAL A 129 -1.03 15.09 -4.88
N THR A 130 0.04 15.61 -4.29
CA THR A 130 0.53 16.96 -4.57
C THR A 130 1.72 16.86 -5.53
N ALA A 131 1.59 17.47 -6.71
CA ALA A 131 2.71 17.64 -7.61
C ALA A 131 3.63 18.74 -7.09
N MET A 132 4.84 18.37 -6.69
CA MET A 132 5.85 19.29 -6.20
C MET A 132 6.57 19.93 -7.39
N GLY A 133 6.35 21.23 -7.57
CA GLY A 133 7.08 22.06 -8.54
C GLY A 133 8.50 22.40 -8.06
N SER A 134 8.91 23.65 -8.21
CA SER A 134 10.13 24.19 -7.60
C SER A 134 10.00 24.31 -6.07
N LEU A 135 11.13 24.27 -5.36
CA LEU A 135 11.30 24.30 -3.89
C LEU A 135 10.75 25.56 -3.17
N GLU A 136 9.96 26.41 -3.84
CA GLU A 136 9.49 27.70 -3.31
C GLU A 136 8.07 27.66 -2.74
N THR A 137 7.41 26.50 -2.71
CA THR A 137 6.13 26.36 -2.02
C THR A 137 6.37 26.26 -0.51
N SER A 138 6.25 27.38 0.19
CA SER A 138 6.23 27.47 1.67
C SER A 138 5.04 26.76 2.33
N VAL A 139 4.15 26.16 1.52
CA VAL A 139 2.96 25.46 1.96
C VAL A 139 3.26 23.97 1.99
N TYR A 140 3.19 23.37 3.17
CA TYR A 140 3.27 21.93 3.32
C TYR A 140 2.10 21.27 2.56
N PRO A 141 2.35 20.23 1.75
CA PRO A 141 1.28 19.50 1.08
C PRO A 141 0.31 18.93 2.12
N ASN A 142 -0.99 18.95 1.81
CA ASN A 142 -2.03 18.38 2.66
C ASN A 142 -2.46 16.98 2.19
N THR A 143 -1.83 16.47 1.13
CA THR A 143 -2.14 15.16 0.54
C THR A 143 -1.16 14.10 1.03
N PRO A 144 -1.57 12.84 1.15
CA PRO A 144 -0.70 11.78 1.66
C PRO A 144 0.51 11.47 0.75
N ILE A 145 0.37 11.66 -0.56
CA ILE A 145 1.42 11.37 -1.55
C ILE A 145 1.92 12.68 -2.15
N CYS A 146 3.22 12.75 -2.38
CA CYS A 146 3.86 13.81 -3.15
C CYS A 146 4.50 13.21 -4.40
N MET A 147 4.50 13.98 -5.50
CA MET A 147 5.09 13.57 -6.78
C MET A 147 6.06 14.63 -7.30
N HIS A 148 7.27 14.23 -7.71
CA HIS A 148 8.23 15.10 -8.39
C HIS A 148 9.00 14.36 -9.49
N LYS A 149 8.85 14.77 -10.75
CA LYS A 149 9.58 14.22 -11.92
C LYS A 149 9.55 12.67 -12.00
N GLY A 150 8.37 12.09 -11.76
CA GLY A 150 8.16 10.65 -11.76
C GLY A 150 8.53 9.95 -10.44
N ASN A 151 9.01 10.66 -9.43
CA ASN A 151 9.24 10.11 -8.10
C ASN A 151 8.03 10.34 -7.21
N PHE A 152 7.59 9.31 -6.50
CA PHE A 152 6.47 9.32 -5.59
C PHE A 152 6.94 8.99 -4.18
N TYR A 153 6.50 9.73 -3.18
CA TYR A 153 6.85 9.47 -1.79
C TYR A 153 5.70 9.79 -0.85
N LEU A 154 5.68 9.09 0.28
CA LEU A 154 4.72 9.32 1.36
C LEU A 154 5.16 10.53 2.18
N GLN A 155 4.23 11.42 2.50
CA GLN A 155 4.54 12.58 3.34
C GLN A 155 4.65 12.17 4.82
N LYS A 156 5.69 12.68 5.50
CA LYS A 156 6.17 12.31 6.85
C LYS A 156 5.12 12.33 8.00
N HIS A 157 3.93 12.88 7.79
CA HIS A 157 2.87 12.91 8.79
C HIS A 157 1.88 11.73 8.69
N TRP A 158 2.07 10.81 7.74
CA TRP A 158 1.14 9.72 7.45
C TRP A 158 1.72 8.31 7.66
N VAL A 159 2.96 8.21 8.18
CA VAL A 159 3.62 6.94 8.56
C VAL A 159 3.94 6.96 10.05
#